data_AF-A0A661P9L6-F1
#
_entry.id   AF-A0A661P9L6-F1
#
_cell.length_a   1.000
_cell.length_b   1.000
_cell.length_c   1.000
_cell.angle_alpha   90.00
_cell.angle_beta   90.00
_cell.angle_gamma   90.00
#
_symmetry.space_group_name_H-M   'P 1'
#
loop_
_entity.id
_entity.type
_entity.pdbx_description
1 polymer ?
#
loop_
_entity_poly.entity_id
_entity_poly.type
_entity_poly.pdbx_seq_one_letter_code
_entity_poly.pdbx_strand_id
1 'polypeptide(L)'
;LSFEPGDPGYKILKSVLDGSVYASPKNVLIYVTSNRRHLLPEVHTDNIGAKMVHNEIHHGEAVEEKISLSDRFGLWIPFYVFKQDLYLEVVQKTIARLCIEIRIEPQWDDELSKIAIKWSHEKSKRCGRTALQFARHWLGQYLLERDA
;
A
#
# COMPACT_ATOMS: atom_id res chain seq x y z
N LEU A 1 11.51 4.52 9.46
CA LEU A 1 12.20 5.34 8.43
C LEU A 1 11.15 6.24 7.82
N SER A 2 11.28 7.56 7.96
CA SER A 2 10.44 8.50 7.25
C SER A 2 11.23 9.03 6.05
N PHE A 3 10.54 9.44 4.99
CA PHE A 3 11.16 9.94 3.76
C PHE A 3 10.79 11.41 3.55
N GLU A 4 10.78 12.17 4.64
CA GLU A 4 10.53 13.60 4.62
C GLU A 4 11.78 14.37 4.14
N PRO A 5 11.61 15.53 3.49
CA PRO A 5 12.74 16.38 3.09
C PRO A 5 13.63 16.69 4.30
N GLY A 6 14.91 16.31 4.23
CA GLY A 6 15.90 16.54 5.29
C GLY A 6 16.17 15.36 6.22
N ASP A 7 15.46 14.22 6.10
CA ASP A 7 15.76 13.01 6.88
C ASP A 7 17.03 12.31 6.34
N PRO A 8 18.12 12.14 7.13
CA PRO A 8 19.33 11.45 6.67
C PRO A 8 19.11 9.95 6.40
N GLY A 9 17.97 9.38 6.80
CA GLY A 9 17.65 7.97 6.67
C GLY A 9 17.71 7.40 5.25
N TYR A 10 17.45 8.21 4.22
CA TYR A 10 17.51 7.74 2.82
C TYR A 10 18.95 7.41 2.38
N LYS A 11 19.95 8.17 2.84
CA LYS A 11 21.38 7.93 2.52
C LYS A 11 21.87 6.63 3.13
N ILE A 12 21.40 6.31 4.34
CA ILE A 12 21.70 5.04 5.02
C ILE A 12 21.09 3.88 4.24
N LEU A 13 19.82 3.98 3.84
CA LEU A 13 19.17 2.93 3.06
C LEU A 13 19.85 2.72 1.70
N LYS A 14 20.26 3.80 1.03
CA LYS A 14 21.03 3.74 -0.22
C LYS A 14 22.34 2.96 -0.02
N SER A 15 23.11 3.29 1.01
CA SER A 15 24.36 2.60 1.36
C SER A 15 24.17 1.11 1.66
N VAL A 16 23.09 0.75 2.37
CA VAL A 16 22.74 -0.66 2.64
C VAL A 16 22.38 -1.41 1.36
N LEU A 17 21.63 -0.79 0.45
CA LEU A 17 21.24 -1.40 -0.83
C LEU A 17 22.42 -1.55 -1.81
N ASP A 18 23.41 -0.65 -1.77
CA ASP A 18 24.65 -0.78 -2.55
C ASP A 18 25.58 -1.88 -2.05
N GLY A 19 25.44 -2.28 -0.78
CA GLY A 19 26.43 -3.13 -0.11
C GLY A 19 27.80 -2.46 0.05
N SER A 20 27.88 -1.14 -0.04
CA SER A 20 29.15 -0.39 -0.10
C SER A 20 29.88 -0.27 1.24
N VAL A 21 29.16 -0.36 2.36
CA VAL A 21 29.74 -0.25 3.72
C VAL A 21 29.72 -1.59 4.46
N TYR A 22 28.74 -2.46 4.16
CA TYR A 22 28.64 -3.81 4.71
C TYR A 22 28.09 -4.75 3.63
N ALA A 23 28.70 -5.92 3.47
CA ALA A 23 28.13 -6.96 2.62
C ALA A 23 26.73 -7.32 3.13
N SER A 24 25.71 -7.24 2.26
CA SER A 24 24.34 -7.60 2.63
C SER A 24 24.30 -9.08 3.06
N PRO A 25 23.79 -9.42 4.25
CA PRO A 25 23.70 -10.80 4.69
C PRO A 25 22.86 -11.64 3.70
N LYS A 26 23.31 -12.87 3.41
CA LYS A 26 22.66 -13.75 2.40
C LYS A 26 21.19 -14.08 2.70
N ASN A 27 20.73 -13.84 3.92
CA ASN A 27 19.41 -14.19 4.43
C ASN A 27 18.55 -12.97 4.78
N VAL A 28 18.90 -11.77 4.28
CA VAL A 28 18.13 -10.54 4.53
C VAL A 28 17.41 -10.11 3.26
N LEU A 29 16.09 -9.90 3.37
CA LEU A 29 15.26 -9.31 2.33
C LEU A 29 14.79 -7.93 2.77
N ILE A 30 15.06 -6.92 1.96
CA ILE A 30 14.61 -5.53 2.20
C ILE A 30 13.43 -5.26 1.28
N TYR A 31 12.31 -4.83 1.86
CA TYR A 31 11.16 -4.32 1.13
C TYR A 31 10.70 -3.00 1.74
N VAL A 32 10.11 -2.14 0.91
CA VAL A 32 9.55 -0.87 1.35
C VAL A 32 8.18 -0.71 0.71
N THR A 33 7.24 -0.12 1.44
CA THR A 33 5.92 0.24 0.93
C THR A 33 5.82 1.75 0.80
N SER A 34 5.18 2.22 -0.28
CA SER A 34 4.95 3.64 -0.52
C SER A 34 3.51 3.87 -0.98
N ASN A 35 2.94 4.99 -0.54
CA ASN A 35 1.67 5.49 -1.09
C ASN A 35 1.89 6.35 -2.35
N ARG A 36 3.14 6.55 -2.76
CA ARG A 36 3.56 7.31 -3.93
C ARG A 36 4.16 6.37 -4.97
N ARG A 37 4.12 6.79 -6.25
CA ARG A 37 4.73 6.04 -7.36
C ARG A 37 6.23 5.84 -7.17
N HIS A 38 6.92 6.83 -6.60
CA HIS A 38 8.32 6.76 -6.18
C HIS A 38 8.43 6.85 -4.65
N LEU A 39 9.50 6.31 -4.06
CA LEU A 39 9.67 6.27 -2.60
C LEU A 39 9.78 7.66 -1.97
N LEU A 40 10.37 8.59 -2.70
CA LEU A 40 10.56 9.97 -2.27
C LEU A 40 9.58 10.90 -3.02
N PRO A 41 9.06 11.95 -2.36
CA PRO A 41 8.18 12.91 -3.01
C PRO A 41 8.90 13.63 -4.15
N GLU A 42 8.24 13.68 -5.30
CA GLU A 42 8.51 14.67 -6.34
C GLU A 42 7.80 15.98 -5.92
N VAL A 43 8.57 17.03 -5.66
CA VAL A 43 7.99 18.34 -5.38
C VAL A 43 7.85 19.04 -6.73
N HIS A 44 6.68 19.61 -7.05
CA HIS A 44 6.48 20.29 -8.34
C HIS A 44 7.49 21.43 -8.59
N THR A 45 8.07 22.01 -7.53
CA THR A 45 9.18 22.97 -7.62
C THR A 45 10.49 22.37 -8.12
N ASP A 46 10.73 21.07 -7.94
CA ASP A 46 11.89 20.35 -8.50
C ASP A 46 11.77 20.23 -10.04
N ASN A 47 10.54 20.22 -10.57
CA ASN A 47 10.27 20.15 -12.01
C ASN A 47 10.16 21.54 -12.69
N ILE A 48 9.99 22.62 -11.92
CA ILE A 48 9.84 24.00 -12.45
C ILE A 48 11.18 24.77 -12.43
N GLY A 49 12.26 24.18 -11.92
CA GLY A 49 13.51 24.88 -11.63
C GLY A 49 14.70 24.53 -12.51
N ALA A 50 14.59 24.69 -13.83
CA ALA A 50 15.77 24.94 -14.69
C ALA A 50 16.39 26.32 -14.36
N LYS A 51 16.63 26.65 -13.08
CA LYS A 51 17.19 27.96 -12.72
C LYS A 51 18.69 27.86 -12.75
N MET A 52 19.28 28.47 -13.78
CA MET A 52 20.71 28.80 -13.80
C MET A 52 21.04 29.62 -12.56
N VAL A 53 21.90 29.08 -11.69
CA VAL A 53 22.57 29.84 -10.64
C VAL A 53 24.06 29.67 -10.92
N HIS A 54 24.79 30.76 -11.09
CA HIS A 54 26.24 30.75 -11.34
C HIS A 54 26.70 30.06 -12.64
N ASN A 55 25.94 30.18 -13.73
CA ASN A 55 26.33 29.63 -15.05
C ASN A 55 26.46 28.09 -15.08
N GLU A 56 26.05 27.41 -14.01
CA GLU A 56 25.91 25.98 -13.91
C GLU A 56 24.42 25.61 -13.88
N ILE A 57 24.11 24.58 -14.64
CA ILE A 57 22.77 24.04 -14.76
C ILE A 57 22.56 23.08 -13.57
N HIS A 58 21.98 23.55 -12.46
CA HIS A 58 21.52 22.68 -11.37
C HIS A 58 20.18 22.04 -11.75
N HIS A 59 20.15 21.27 -12.83
CA HIS A 59 19.03 20.40 -13.14
C HIS A 59 19.13 19.16 -12.26
N GLY A 60 18.16 18.94 -11.39
CA GLY A 60 17.74 17.57 -11.08
C GLY A 60 18.64 16.70 -10.19
N GLU A 61 19.76 17.16 -9.61
CA GLU A 61 20.59 16.30 -8.75
C GLU A 61 19.78 15.64 -7.61
N ALA A 62 18.86 16.40 -6.99
CA ALA A 62 17.96 15.87 -5.97
C ALA A 62 16.90 14.90 -6.53
N VAL A 63 16.48 15.07 -7.79
CA VAL A 63 15.50 14.19 -8.46
C VAL A 63 16.17 12.91 -8.94
N GLU A 64 17.34 13.01 -9.56
CA GLU A 64 18.18 11.87 -9.96
C GLU A 64 18.60 11.05 -8.74
N GLU A 65 18.93 11.68 -7.60
CA GLU A 65 19.24 10.95 -6.37
C GLU A 65 18.01 10.19 -5.84
N LYS A 66 16.80 10.76 -5.92
CA LYS A 66 15.54 10.10 -5.52
C LYS A 66 15.19 8.90 -6.40
N ILE A 67 15.39 9.03 -7.72
CA ILE A 67 15.20 7.95 -8.69
C ILE A 67 16.23 6.84 -8.42
N SER A 68 17.49 7.20 -8.17
CA SER A 68 18.59 6.26 -7.92
C SER A 68 18.35 5.30 -6.75
N LEU A 69 17.60 5.72 -5.73
CA LEU A 69 17.23 4.86 -4.61
C LEU A 69 16.13 3.86 -5.01
N SER A 70 15.13 4.33 -5.76
CA SER A 70 14.00 3.49 -6.16
C SER A 70 14.44 2.42 -7.16
N ASP A 71 15.36 2.73 -8.08
CA ASP A 71 15.88 1.81 -9.10
C ASP A 71 16.66 0.61 -8.53
N ARG A 72 17.07 0.69 -7.26
CA ARG A 72 17.78 -0.41 -6.57
C ARG A 72 16.87 -1.50 -6.04
N PHE A 73 15.56 -1.25 -6.04
CA PHE A 73 14.59 -2.31 -5.79
C PHE A 73 14.32 -3.03 -7.11
N GLY A 74 14.77 -4.28 -7.22
CA GLY A 74 14.62 -5.08 -8.43
C GLY A 74 13.20 -5.59 -8.70
N LEU A 75 12.30 -5.49 -7.72
CA LEU A 75 10.90 -5.93 -7.85
C LEU A 75 9.95 -4.81 -7.41
N TRP A 76 9.00 -4.51 -8.28
CA TRP A 76 7.98 -3.49 -8.06
C TRP A 76 6.60 -4.15 -8.09
N ILE A 77 5.87 -4.05 -6.97
CA ILE A 77 4.53 -4.61 -6.84
C ILE A 77 3.53 -3.45 -6.68
N PRO A 78 2.81 -3.07 -7.74
CA PRO A 78 1.83 -1.99 -7.66
C PRO A 78 0.55 -2.45 -6.94
N PHE A 79 -0.03 -1.55 -6.14
CA PHE A 79 -1.35 -1.74 -5.53
C PHE A 79 -2.36 -0.82 -6.20
N TYR A 80 -3.29 -1.40 -6.95
CA TYR A 80 -4.34 -0.64 -7.64
C TYR A 80 -5.54 -0.39 -6.73
N VAL A 81 -6.28 0.68 -7.03
CA VAL A 81 -7.55 0.97 -6.37
C VAL A 81 -8.54 -0.15 -6.67
N PHE A 82 -9.28 -0.57 -5.64
CA PHE A 82 -10.27 -1.62 -5.81
C PHE A 82 -11.41 -1.13 -6.69
N LYS A 83 -11.61 -1.81 -7.82
CA LYS A 83 -12.92 -1.79 -8.51
C LYS A 83 -13.95 -2.52 -7.66
N GLN A 84 -15.23 -2.32 -7.95
CA GLN A 84 -16.32 -2.95 -7.21
C GLN A 84 -16.20 -4.48 -7.20
N ASP A 85 -15.90 -5.08 -8.35
CA ASP A 85 -15.82 -6.54 -8.48
C ASP A 85 -14.72 -7.12 -7.61
N LEU A 86 -13.52 -6.52 -7.63
CA LEU A 86 -12.41 -6.92 -6.75
C LEU A 86 -12.76 -6.71 -5.27
N TYR A 87 -13.48 -5.64 -4.93
CA TYR A 87 -13.94 -5.42 -3.57
C TYR A 87 -14.91 -6.52 -3.11
N LEU A 88 -15.89 -6.88 -3.93
CA LEU A 88 -16.83 -7.97 -3.65
C LEU A 88 -16.12 -9.31 -3.52
N GLU A 89 -15.18 -9.62 -4.42
CA GLU A 89 -14.37 -10.83 -4.35
C GLU A 89 -13.59 -10.93 -3.03
N VAL A 90 -12.96 -9.82 -2.62
CA VAL A 90 -12.22 -9.77 -1.35
C VAL A 90 -13.16 -9.91 -0.16
N VAL A 91 -14.33 -9.29 -0.18
CA VAL A 91 -15.35 -9.47 0.87
C VAL A 91 -15.76 -10.94 0.97
N GLN A 92 -16.15 -11.55 -0.14
CA GLN A 92 -16.59 -12.94 -0.20
C GLN A 92 -15.51 -13.89 0.35
N LYS A 93 -14.26 -13.74 -0.11
CA LYS A 93 -13.13 -14.54 0.39
C LYS A 93 -12.85 -14.30 1.87
N THR A 94 -13.00 -13.07 2.34
CA THR A 94 -12.80 -12.74 3.76
C THR A 94 -13.87 -13.35 4.64
N ILE A 95 -15.14 -13.28 4.23
CA ILE A 95 -16.26 -13.94 4.90
C ILE A 95 -16.01 -15.45 4.95
N ALA A 96 -15.70 -16.07 3.81
CA ALA A 96 -15.42 -17.49 3.75
C ALA A 96 -14.28 -17.90 4.69
N ARG A 97 -13.19 -17.13 4.72
CA ARG A 97 -12.08 -17.39 5.63
C ARG A 97 -12.51 -17.34 7.10
N LEU A 98 -13.22 -16.29 7.50
CA LEU A 98 -13.69 -16.13 8.88
C LEU A 98 -14.68 -17.23 9.27
N CYS A 99 -15.59 -17.63 8.38
CA CYS A 99 -16.52 -18.73 8.60
C CYS A 99 -15.78 -20.07 8.81
N ILE A 100 -14.76 -20.36 8.00
CA ILE A 100 -13.92 -21.56 8.14
C ILE A 100 -13.19 -21.57 9.50
N GLU A 101 -12.63 -20.42 9.92
CA GLU A 101 -11.92 -20.29 11.20
C GLU A 101 -12.81 -20.69 12.40
N ILE A 102 -14.13 -20.41 12.32
CA ILE A 102 -15.09 -20.74 13.37
C ILE A 102 -16.00 -21.95 13.05
N ARG A 103 -15.69 -22.69 11.99
CA ARG A 103 -16.40 -23.92 11.57
C ARG A 103 -17.89 -23.73 11.28
N ILE A 104 -18.25 -22.63 10.64
CA ILE A 104 -19.59 -22.43 10.07
C ILE A 104 -19.53 -22.41 8.54
N GLU A 105 -20.65 -22.71 7.89
CA GLU A 105 -20.75 -22.64 6.44
C GLU A 105 -20.72 -21.17 5.96
N PRO A 106 -19.81 -20.81 5.03
CA PRO A 106 -19.79 -19.49 4.41
C PRO A 106 -21.12 -19.18 3.71
N GLN A 107 -21.66 -17.99 3.92
CA GLN A 107 -22.83 -17.50 3.20
C GLN A 107 -22.42 -16.38 2.25
N TRP A 108 -22.94 -16.44 1.03
CA TRP A 108 -22.77 -15.40 0.03
C TRP A 108 -23.93 -15.40 -0.95
N ASP A 109 -24.63 -14.27 -1.05
CA ASP A 109 -25.73 -14.06 -1.98
C ASP A 109 -25.72 -12.61 -2.54
N ASP A 110 -26.64 -12.35 -3.47
CA ASP A 110 -26.76 -11.05 -4.13
C ASP A 110 -27.15 -9.94 -3.16
N GLU A 111 -27.94 -10.24 -2.13
CA GLU A 111 -28.34 -9.25 -1.12
C GLU A 111 -27.16 -8.84 -0.24
N LEU A 112 -26.36 -9.80 0.22
CA LEU A 112 -25.15 -9.55 0.98
C LEU A 112 -24.14 -8.74 0.17
N SER A 113 -24.06 -9.00 -1.13
CA SER A 113 -23.23 -8.19 -2.04
C SER A 113 -23.68 -6.72 -2.10
N LYS A 114 -24.99 -6.45 -2.14
CA LYS A 114 -25.56 -5.09 -2.14
C LYS A 114 -25.28 -4.38 -0.81
N ILE A 115 -25.43 -5.09 0.31
CA ILE A 115 -25.12 -4.55 1.64
C ILE A 115 -23.61 -4.23 1.73
N ALA A 116 -22.74 -5.10 1.22
CA ALA A 116 -21.30 -4.88 1.17
C ALA A 116 -20.94 -3.63 0.35
N ILE A 117 -21.60 -3.41 -0.80
CA ILE A 117 -21.43 -2.22 -1.62
C ILE A 117 -21.84 -0.98 -0.83
N LYS A 118 -23.04 -0.98 -0.21
CA LYS A 118 -23.53 0.13 0.61
C LYS A 118 -22.56 0.48 1.74
N TRP A 119 -22.07 -0.53 2.46
CA TRP A 119 -21.06 -0.35 3.51
C TRP A 119 -19.80 0.35 3.00
N SER A 120 -19.35 0.02 1.79
CA SER A 120 -18.17 0.63 1.17
C SER A 120 -18.34 2.13 0.90
N HIS A 121 -19.57 2.56 0.59
CA HIS A 121 -19.91 3.96 0.36
C HIS A 121 -19.98 4.77 1.67
N GLU A 122 -20.41 4.15 2.77
CA GLU A 122 -20.53 4.80 4.09
C GLU A 122 -19.18 5.01 4.79
N LYS A 123 -18.23 4.06 4.67
CA LYS A 123 -17.00 4.05 5.48
C LYS A 123 -15.81 4.81 4.89
N SER A 124 -15.79 5.10 3.59
CA SER A 124 -14.89 6.05 2.87
C SER A 124 -14.49 5.52 1.49
N LYS A 125 -14.03 4.26 1.39
CA LYS A 125 -13.53 3.69 0.13
C LYS A 125 -13.52 2.17 0.09
N ARG A 126 -13.49 1.63 -1.13
CA ARG A 126 -13.25 0.21 -1.43
C ARG A 126 -11.77 -0.11 -1.22
N CYS A 127 -11.48 -0.92 -0.20
CA CYS A 127 -10.15 -1.46 0.06
C CYS A 127 -10.25 -2.69 0.97
N GLY A 128 -9.16 -3.45 1.09
CA GLY A 128 -9.13 -4.63 1.95
C GLY A 128 -9.49 -4.37 3.42
N ARG A 129 -9.15 -3.19 3.96
CA ARG A 129 -9.55 -2.79 5.33
C ARG A 129 -11.07 -2.70 5.48
N THR A 130 -11.73 -2.02 4.54
CA THR A 130 -13.19 -1.88 4.54
C THR A 130 -13.87 -3.23 4.37
N ALA A 131 -13.33 -4.10 3.51
CA ALA A 131 -13.84 -5.45 3.30
C ALA A 131 -13.76 -6.31 4.58
N LEU A 132 -12.63 -6.27 5.30
CA LEU A 132 -12.48 -6.98 6.58
C LEU A 132 -13.42 -6.44 7.66
N GLN A 133 -13.60 -5.13 7.74
CA GLN A 133 -14.54 -4.51 8.68
C GLN A 133 -15.98 -4.97 8.40
N PHE A 134 -16.39 -4.95 7.13
CA PHE A 134 -17.70 -5.44 6.72
C PHE A 134 -17.89 -6.92 7.06
N ALA A 135 -16.93 -7.77 6.68
CA ALA A 135 -17.01 -9.22 6.92
C ALA A 135 -17.14 -9.55 8.41
N ARG A 136 -16.39 -8.86 9.28
CA ARG A 136 -16.50 -9.01 10.75
C ARG A 136 -17.83 -8.51 11.28
N HIS A 137 -18.32 -7.38 10.77
CA HIS A 137 -19.60 -6.82 11.19
C HIS A 137 -20.75 -7.76 10.84
N TRP A 138 -20.82 -8.20 9.58
CA TRP A 138 -21.82 -9.15 9.11
C TRP A 138 -21.77 -10.46 9.90
N LEU A 139 -20.56 -11.03 10.08
CA LEU A 139 -20.42 -12.30 10.80
C LEU A 139 -20.86 -12.17 12.26
N GLY A 140 -20.56 -11.05 12.92
CA GLY A 140 -21.03 -10.78 14.26
C GLY A 140 -22.55 -10.73 14.37
N GLN A 141 -23.23 -10.07 13.42
CA GLN A 141 -24.69 -10.03 13.37
C GLN A 141 -25.29 -11.42 13.11
N TYR A 142 -24.74 -12.14 12.13
CA TYR A 142 -25.18 -13.49 11.78
C TYR A 142 -25.11 -14.48 12.95
N LEU A 143 -24.06 -14.39 13.77
CA LEU A 143 -23.94 -15.24 14.97
C LEU A 143 -24.93 -14.85 16.06
N LEU A 144 -25.13 -13.54 16.29
CA LEU A 144 -26.10 -13.06 17.28
C LEU A 144 -27.54 -13.47 16.94
N GLU A 145 -27.91 -13.46 15.66
CA GLU A 145 -29.23 -13.89 15.18
C GLU A 145 -29.44 -15.41 15.28
N ARG A 146 -28.36 -16.21 15.26
CA ARG A 146 -28.43 -17.66 15.44
C ARG A 146 -28.53 -18.09 16.90
N ASP A 147 -27.98 -17.29 17.80
CA ASP A 147 -27.98 -17.54 19.25
C ASP A 147 -29.24 -16.97 19.95
N ALA A 148 -30.06 -16.17 19.24
CA ALA A 148 -31.33 -15.59 19.70
C ALA A 148 -32.54 -16.49 19.39
#